data_AF-A0A8S9YGV1-F1
#
_entry.id   AF-A0A8S9YGV1-F1
#
_cell.length_a   1.000
_cell.length_b   1.000
_cell.length_c   1.000
_cell.angle_alpha   90.00
_cell.angle_beta   90.00
_cell.angle_gamma   90.00
#
_symmetry.space_group_name_H-M   'P 1'
#
loop_
_entity.id
_entity.type
_entity.pdbx_description
1 polymer ?
#
loop_
_entity_poly.entity_id
_entity_poly.type
_entity_poly.pdbx_seq_one_letter_code
_entity_poly.pdbx_strand_id
1 'polypeptide(L)'
;MEEEECQSEGFKKSSSLGRDLSWMSRTQLPALAPKPDFSVWSFVKQCIGKDLTKISMPVAINEPLSFLQRVAECMEYSELLTSAVEQPDPIRRMEYICAFAVSAASSNFNRIGKPFNPLLGETYELHHGNFIFVAEQVCEICLHFCFHNYAYI
;
A
#
# COMPACT_ATOMS: atom_id res chain seq x y z
N MET A 1 13.83 -0.72 57.63
CA MET A 1 13.64 -1.74 56.59
C MET A 1 12.27 -1.48 56.02
N GLU A 2 11.98 -0.28 55.53
CA GLU A 2 12.48 0.30 54.26
C GLU A 2 12.09 -0.59 53.09
N GLU A 3 10.93 -0.25 52.52
CA GLU A 3 10.39 -0.71 51.25
C GLU A 3 11.26 -0.10 50.14
N GLU A 4 11.93 -0.94 49.35
CA GLU A 4 12.67 -0.48 48.17
C GLU A 4 11.72 -0.27 46.99
N GLU A 5 11.50 1.00 46.69
CA GLU A 5 10.82 1.55 45.53
C GLU A 5 11.70 1.34 44.28
N CYS A 6 11.32 0.41 43.39
CA CYS A 6 12.01 0.24 42.11
C CYS A 6 11.58 1.37 41.15
N GLN A 7 12.33 2.46 41.18
CA GLN A 7 12.16 3.64 40.33
C GLN A 7 12.25 3.26 38.85
N SER A 8 11.19 3.56 38.09
CA SER A 8 11.16 3.43 36.63
C SER A 8 12.06 4.51 36.00
N GLU A 9 13.24 4.14 35.53
CA GLU A 9 14.09 5.05 34.77
C GLU A 9 13.41 5.44 33.44
N GLY A 10 13.12 6.73 33.31
CA GLY A 10 12.47 7.31 32.15
C GLY A 10 13.30 7.11 30.88
N PHE A 11 12.64 6.60 29.84
CA PHE A 11 13.15 6.59 28.47
C PHE A 11 13.40 8.03 28.02
N LYS A 12 14.67 8.44 28.02
CA LYS A 12 15.10 9.76 27.53
C LYS A 12 14.73 9.88 26.06
N LYS A 13 13.73 10.72 25.79
CA LYS A 13 13.30 11.13 24.46
C LYS A 13 14.49 11.79 23.76
N SER A 14 15.18 11.01 22.91
CA SER A 14 16.22 11.53 22.03
C SER A 14 15.59 12.59 21.14
N SER A 15 16.00 13.83 21.41
CA SER A 15 15.56 15.04 20.76
C SER A 15 16.20 15.19 19.37
N SER A 16 15.33 15.44 18.39
CA SER A 16 15.50 16.48 17.36
C SER A 16 16.58 16.32 16.27
N LEU A 17 16.80 15.13 15.72
CA LEU A 17 17.40 14.99 14.38
C LEU A 17 16.52 14.09 13.50
N GLY A 18 15.70 14.66 12.61
CA GLY A 18 15.02 13.86 11.58
C GLY A 18 13.69 14.37 11.02
N ARG A 19 13.18 15.54 11.43
CA ARG A 19 11.84 16.02 11.00
C ARG A 19 11.81 17.03 9.83
N ASP A 20 12.94 17.35 9.21
CA ASP A 20 13.03 18.39 8.15
C ASP A 20 13.53 17.87 6.78
N LEU A 21 13.11 16.68 6.39
CA LEU A 21 13.17 16.29 4.97
C LEU A 21 11.73 16.29 4.44
N SER A 22 11.22 17.49 4.10
CA SER A 22 9.98 17.59 3.32
C SER A 22 10.30 17.13 1.89
N TRP A 23 10.29 15.83 1.65
CA TRP A 23 10.39 15.28 0.31
C TRP A 23 9.25 15.85 -0.53
N MET A 24 9.57 16.62 -1.59
CA MET A 24 8.56 17.14 -2.50
C MET A 24 8.03 15.97 -3.34
N SER A 25 6.83 15.49 -2.99
CA SER A 25 6.16 14.42 -3.73
C SER A 25 5.85 14.85 -5.15
N ARG A 26 6.09 13.97 -6.12
CA ARG A 26 5.68 14.17 -7.51
C ARG A 26 4.16 14.31 -7.60
N THR A 27 3.67 15.34 -8.26
CA THR A 27 2.22 15.57 -8.47
C THR A 27 1.73 15.09 -9.84
N GLN A 28 2.65 14.79 -10.76
CA GLN A 28 2.34 14.34 -12.11
C GLN A 28 3.38 13.37 -12.64
N LEU A 29 2.97 12.54 -13.60
CA LEU A 29 3.87 11.68 -14.38
C LEU A 29 4.51 12.49 -15.53
N PRO A 30 5.73 12.13 -15.98
CA PRO A 30 6.39 12.83 -17.09
C PRO A 30 5.65 12.74 -18.43
N ALA A 31 4.82 11.72 -18.61
CA ALA A 31 4.05 11.50 -19.83
C ALA A 31 2.64 11.01 -19.49
N LEU A 32 1.69 11.34 -20.38
CA LEU A 32 0.34 10.81 -20.31
C LEU A 32 0.36 9.32 -20.63
N ALA A 33 -0.53 8.56 -19.99
CA ALA A 33 -0.72 7.15 -20.32
C ALA A 33 -1.12 7.02 -21.81
N PRO A 34 -0.49 6.10 -22.57
CA PRO A 34 -0.89 5.87 -23.95
C PRO A 34 -2.36 5.43 -23.96
N LYS A 35 -3.17 6.05 -24.83
CA LYS A 35 -4.55 5.60 -25.02
C LYS A 35 -4.50 4.20 -25.63
N PRO A 36 -5.17 3.20 -25.03
CA PRO A 36 -5.17 1.86 -25.61
C PRO A 36 -5.98 1.91 -26.92
N ASP A 37 -5.30 1.88 -28.06
CA ASP A 37 -5.92 1.79 -29.39
C ASP A 37 -6.52 0.39 -29.68
N PHE A 38 -6.47 -0.53 -28.70
CA PHE A 38 -7.02 -1.87 -28.82
C PHE A 38 -8.07 -2.13 -27.73
N SER A 39 -9.20 -2.73 -28.14
CA SER A 39 -10.21 -3.20 -27.21
C SER A 39 -9.73 -4.46 -26.50
N VAL A 40 -9.72 -4.45 -25.16
CA VAL A 40 -9.46 -5.65 -24.33
C VAL A 40 -10.36 -6.81 -24.76
N TRP A 41 -11.62 -6.51 -25.13
CA TRP A 41 -12.57 -7.51 -25.62
C TRP A 41 -12.16 -8.11 -26.97
N SER A 42 -11.59 -7.32 -27.89
CA SER A 42 -11.06 -7.82 -29.15
C SER A 42 -9.83 -8.71 -28.95
N PHE A 43 -8.97 -8.37 -27.99
CA PHE A 43 -7.84 -9.22 -27.61
C PHE A 43 -8.31 -10.54 -27.00
N VAL A 44 -9.28 -10.50 -26.06
CA VAL A 44 -9.88 -11.71 -25.45
C VAL A 44 -10.49 -12.61 -26.54
N LYS A 45 -11.24 -12.05 -27.50
CA LYS A 45 -11.77 -12.82 -28.64
C LYS A 45 -10.69 -13.51 -29.47
N GLN A 46 -9.56 -12.84 -29.71
CA GLN A 46 -8.44 -13.44 -30.46
C GLN A 46 -7.75 -14.58 -29.71
N CYS A 47 -7.96 -14.65 -28.39
CA CYS A 47 -7.39 -15.66 -27.52
C CYS A 47 -8.34 -16.85 -27.27
N ILE A 48 -9.60 -16.79 -27.69
CA ILE A 48 -10.55 -17.90 -27.59
C ILE A 48 -10.06 -19.08 -28.43
N GLY A 49 -9.89 -20.25 -27.80
CA GLY A 49 -9.44 -21.48 -28.46
C GLY A 49 -7.91 -21.60 -28.61
N LYS A 50 -7.14 -20.63 -28.10
CA LYS A 50 -5.67 -20.71 -28.03
C LYS A 50 -5.21 -20.96 -26.60
N ASP A 51 -4.04 -21.57 -26.48
CA ASP A 51 -3.36 -21.75 -25.20
C ASP A 51 -2.89 -20.39 -24.67
N LEU A 52 -3.62 -19.86 -23.68
CA LEU A 52 -3.41 -18.52 -23.11
C LEU A 52 -2.05 -18.37 -22.43
N THR A 53 -1.42 -19.47 -22.02
CA THR A 53 -0.11 -19.43 -21.37
C THR A 53 1.03 -19.11 -22.34
N LYS A 54 0.78 -19.20 -23.66
CA LYS A 54 1.75 -18.86 -24.71
C LYS A 54 1.53 -17.47 -25.31
N ILE A 55 0.46 -16.78 -24.93
CA ILE A 55 0.15 -15.45 -25.43
C ILE A 55 0.69 -14.43 -24.43
N SER A 56 1.72 -13.68 -24.82
CA SER A 56 2.22 -12.56 -24.02
C SER A 56 1.16 -11.46 -23.94
N MET A 57 0.72 -11.12 -22.74
CA MET A 57 -0.20 -9.99 -22.52
C MET A 57 0.46 -8.69 -23.00
N PRO A 58 -0.26 -7.81 -23.71
CA PRO A 58 0.28 -6.52 -24.11
C PRO A 58 0.66 -5.70 -22.86
N VAL A 59 1.90 -5.18 -22.82
CA VAL A 59 2.38 -4.29 -21.75
C VAL A 59 1.50 -3.04 -21.63
N ALA A 60 0.77 -2.68 -22.68
CA ALA A 60 -0.22 -1.60 -22.69
C ALA A 60 -1.45 -1.83 -21.77
N ILE A 61 -1.63 -3.04 -21.21
CA ILE A 61 -2.63 -3.33 -20.16
C ILE A 61 -2.02 -3.10 -18.77
N ASN A 62 -0.71 -2.89 -18.65
CA ASN A 62 -0.08 -2.71 -17.35
C ASN A 62 -0.15 -1.25 -16.90
N GLU A 63 -0.52 -1.04 -15.64
CA GLU A 63 -0.30 0.24 -15.00
C GLU A 63 1.17 0.39 -14.61
N PRO A 64 1.74 1.61 -14.58
CA PRO A 64 3.14 1.85 -14.26
C PRO A 64 3.40 1.75 -12.74
N LEU A 65 2.89 0.71 -12.10
CA LEU A 65 3.09 0.39 -10.69
C LEU A 65 3.34 -1.10 -10.50
N SER A 66 4.22 -1.42 -9.56
CA SER A 66 4.36 -2.77 -9.01
C SER A 66 3.15 -3.09 -8.14
N PHE A 67 2.80 -4.38 -8.02
CA PHE A 67 1.76 -4.79 -7.10
C PHE A 67 2.06 -4.39 -5.65
N LEU A 68 3.33 -4.35 -5.24
CA LEU A 68 3.70 -3.90 -3.88
C LEU A 68 3.30 -2.43 -3.64
N GLN A 69 3.50 -1.59 -4.65
CA GLN A 69 3.07 -0.19 -4.62
C GLN A 69 1.55 -0.10 -4.59
N ARG A 70 0.87 -0.99 -5.31
CA ARG A 70 -0.59 -1.03 -5.32
C ARG A 70 -1.16 -1.34 -3.94
N VAL A 71 -0.55 -2.23 -3.17
CA VAL A 71 -1.02 -2.48 -1.80
C VAL A 71 -0.73 -1.29 -0.88
N ALA A 72 0.36 -0.56 -1.10
CA ALA A 72 0.64 0.64 -0.31
C ALA A 72 -0.46 1.71 -0.45
N GLU A 73 -1.20 1.74 -1.57
CA GLU A 73 -2.35 2.64 -1.76
C GLU A 73 -3.48 2.36 -0.75
N CYS A 74 -3.59 1.15 -0.19
CA CYS A 74 -4.56 0.86 0.87
C CYS A 74 -4.33 1.71 2.13
N MET A 75 -3.13 2.26 2.31
CA MET A 75 -2.75 3.12 3.43
C MET A 75 -3.01 4.61 3.16
N GLU A 76 -3.65 4.98 2.03
CA GLU A 76 -3.95 6.37 1.67
C GLU A 76 -4.71 7.11 2.78
N TYR A 77 -5.67 6.43 3.42
CA TYR A 77 -6.51 6.99 4.48
C TYR A 77 -6.13 6.49 5.89
N SER A 78 -4.83 6.26 6.13
CA SER A 78 -4.31 5.74 7.41
C SER A 78 -4.70 6.59 8.64
N GLU A 79 -5.01 7.87 8.46
CA GLU A 79 -5.50 8.77 9.51
C GLU A 79 -6.83 8.32 10.14
N LEU A 80 -7.62 7.51 9.43
CA LEU A 80 -8.83 6.88 9.98
C LEU A 80 -8.47 5.91 11.12
N LEU A 81 -7.33 5.21 11.02
CA LEU A 81 -6.86 4.31 12.08
C LEU A 81 -6.39 5.09 13.30
N THR A 82 -5.67 6.20 13.10
CA THR A 82 -5.28 7.12 14.19
C THR A 82 -6.53 7.65 14.91
N SER A 83 -7.54 8.07 14.14
CA SER A 83 -8.81 8.56 14.68
C SER A 83 -9.57 7.47 15.44
N ALA A 84 -9.50 6.22 14.99
CA ALA A 84 -10.12 5.07 15.65
C ALA A 84 -9.49 4.77 17.03
N VAL A 85 -8.17 4.93 17.17
CA VAL A 85 -7.45 4.72 18.44
C VAL A 85 -7.88 5.74 19.50
N GLU A 86 -8.16 6.98 19.10
CA GLU A 86 -8.62 8.03 20.00
C GLU A 86 -10.07 7.85 20.48
N GLN A 87 -10.86 7.00 19.83
CA GLN A 87 -12.26 6.78 20.23
C GLN A 87 -12.37 5.87 21.46
N PRO A 88 -12.98 6.33 22.57
CA PRO A 88 -13.23 5.50 23.74
C PRO A 88 -14.35 4.47 23.48
N ASP A 89 -15.38 4.87 22.73
CA ASP A 89 -16.52 4.03 22.40
C ASP A 89 -16.14 2.94 21.36
N PRO A 90 -16.31 1.65 21.69
CA PRO A 90 -16.02 0.55 20.76
C PRO A 90 -16.84 0.61 19.46
N ILE A 91 -18.07 1.13 19.48
CA ILE A 91 -18.90 1.20 18.28
C ILE A 91 -18.33 2.24 17.31
N ARG A 92 -18.07 3.46 17.78
CA ARG A 92 -17.40 4.50 16.97
C ARG A 92 -16.03 4.06 16.45
N ARG A 93 -15.24 3.35 17.28
CA ARG A 93 -13.97 2.78 16.83
C ARG A 93 -14.15 1.81 15.66
N MET A 94 -15.16 0.96 15.72
CA MET A 94 -15.49 0.04 14.61
C MET A 94 -15.94 0.79 13.36
N GLU A 95 -16.71 1.89 13.49
CA GLU A 95 -17.11 2.72 12.35
C GLU A 95 -15.90 3.26 11.58
N TYR A 96 -14.88 3.76 12.27
CA TYR A 96 -13.63 4.23 11.64
C TYR A 96 -12.84 3.10 10.97
N ILE A 97 -12.76 1.92 11.60
CA ILE A 97 -12.09 0.75 11.01
C ILE A 97 -12.83 0.29 9.74
N CYS A 98 -14.16 0.26 9.76
CA CYS A 98 -14.98 -0.05 8.59
C CYS A 98 -14.79 1.01 7.49
N ALA A 99 -14.78 2.29 7.84
CA ALA A 99 -14.51 3.36 6.90
C ALA A 99 -13.14 3.20 6.23
N PHE A 100 -12.10 2.86 7.01
CA PHE A 100 -10.76 2.57 6.49
C PHE A 100 -10.74 1.36 5.52
N ALA A 101 -11.43 0.28 5.88
CA ALA A 101 -11.51 -0.91 5.03
C ALA A 101 -12.19 -0.60 3.67
N VAL A 102 -13.25 0.23 3.68
CA VAL A 102 -13.95 0.65 2.46
C VAL A 102 -13.12 1.65 1.66
N SER A 103 -12.43 2.58 2.32
CA SER A 103 -11.62 3.59 1.63
C SER A 103 -10.46 2.98 0.86
N ALA A 104 -9.90 1.85 1.31
CA ALA A 104 -8.88 1.12 0.54
C ALA A 104 -9.35 0.72 -0.87
N ALA A 105 -10.66 0.51 -1.08
CA ALA A 105 -11.21 0.15 -2.38
C ALA A 105 -11.39 1.35 -3.32
N SER A 106 -11.38 2.59 -2.82
CA SER A 106 -11.60 3.80 -3.65
C SER A 106 -10.49 3.99 -4.68
N SER A 107 -9.27 3.58 -4.35
CA SER A 107 -8.07 3.59 -5.21
C SER A 107 -8.21 2.75 -6.48
N ASN A 108 -9.21 1.87 -6.57
CA ASN A 108 -9.47 1.02 -7.74
C ASN A 108 -10.43 1.63 -8.76
N PHE A 109 -11.10 2.74 -8.42
CA PHE A 109 -12.08 3.35 -9.33
C PHE A 109 -11.41 3.75 -10.64
N ASN A 110 -11.98 3.30 -11.76
CA ASN A 110 -11.51 3.59 -13.13
C ASN A 110 -10.09 3.10 -13.46
N ARG A 111 -9.54 2.15 -12.69
CA ARG A 111 -8.24 1.51 -12.97
C ARG A 111 -8.45 0.09 -13.47
N ILE A 112 -8.30 -0.08 -14.78
CA ILE A 112 -8.47 -1.36 -15.49
C ILE A 112 -7.11 -2.04 -15.72
N GLY A 113 -6.01 -1.31 -15.49
CA GLY A 113 -4.65 -1.79 -15.73
C GLY A 113 -4.18 -2.79 -14.69
N LYS A 114 -3.47 -3.83 -15.13
CA LYS A 114 -2.85 -4.82 -14.24
C LYS A 114 -1.52 -4.24 -13.69
N PRO A 115 -1.29 -4.23 -12.37
CA PRO A 115 0.03 -3.88 -11.86
C PRO A 115 1.09 -4.89 -12.32
N PHE A 116 2.34 -4.44 -12.39
CA PHE A 116 3.47 -5.33 -12.64
C PHE A 116 3.55 -6.39 -11.53
N ASN A 117 3.74 -7.64 -11.94
CA ASN A 117 4.00 -8.71 -10.99
C ASN A 117 5.38 -8.47 -10.36
N PRO A 118 5.48 -8.33 -9.03
CA PRO A 118 6.76 -8.12 -8.39
C PRO A 118 7.67 -9.33 -8.60
N LEU A 119 8.98 -9.08 -8.69
CA LEU A 119 9.96 -10.16 -8.69
C LEU A 119 10.08 -10.77 -7.29
N LEU A 120 10.46 -12.05 -7.18
CA LEU A 120 10.75 -12.65 -5.88
C LEU A 120 11.87 -11.88 -5.17
N GLY A 121 11.63 -11.47 -3.93
CA GLY A 121 12.54 -10.59 -3.17
C GLY A 121 12.50 -9.12 -3.58
N GLU A 122 11.61 -8.70 -4.48
CA GLU A 122 11.34 -7.27 -4.71
C GLU A 122 10.79 -6.64 -3.43
N THR A 123 11.32 -5.47 -3.08
CA THR A 123 10.91 -4.72 -1.89
C THR A 123 10.38 -3.34 -2.28
N TYR A 124 9.42 -2.85 -1.51
CA TYR A 124 8.92 -1.47 -1.62
C TYR A 124 8.80 -0.84 -0.23
N GLU A 125 9.28 0.39 -0.12
CA GLU A 125 9.15 1.22 1.09
C GLU A 125 8.43 2.54 0.76
N LEU A 126 7.58 2.98 1.68
CA LEU A 126 6.89 4.26 1.60
C LEU A 126 6.91 4.94 2.96
N HIS A 127 7.56 6.11 3.01
CA HIS A 127 7.51 7.02 4.13
C HIS A 127 6.46 8.09 3.84
N HIS A 128 5.36 8.09 4.59
CA HIS A 128 4.29 9.08 4.39
C HIS A 128 3.73 9.55 5.73
N GLY A 129 3.89 10.85 6.01
CA GLY A 129 3.43 11.45 7.26
C GLY A 129 3.99 10.72 8.49
N ASN A 130 3.11 10.07 9.24
CA ASN A 130 3.43 9.40 10.51
C ASN A 130 3.57 7.87 10.40
N PHE A 131 3.53 7.29 9.20
CA PHE A 131 3.71 5.85 9.02
C PHE A 131 4.83 5.51 8.04
N ILE A 132 5.37 4.31 8.22
CA ILE A 132 6.33 3.68 7.33
C ILE A 132 5.73 2.36 6.87
N PHE A 133 5.49 2.24 5.56
CA PHE A 133 5.04 1.00 4.94
C PHE A 133 6.23 0.28 4.32
N VAL A 134 6.37 -1.01 4.61
CA VAL A 134 7.39 -1.88 4.02
C VAL A 134 6.71 -3.15 3.52
N ALA A 135 6.99 -3.51 2.28
CA ALA A 135 6.49 -4.74 1.67
C ALA A 135 7.60 -5.45 0.89
N GLU A 136 7.55 -6.79 0.89
CA GLU A 136 8.45 -7.66 0.15
C GLU A 136 7.64 -8.75 -0.54
N GLN A 137 8.04 -9.13 -1.76
CA GLN A 137 7.51 -10.29 -2.45
C GLN A 137 8.18 -11.58 -1.94
N VAL A 138 7.50 -12.31 -1.05
CA VAL A 138 8.07 -13.48 -0.37
C VAL A 138 7.88 -14.81 -1.14
N CYS A 139 6.91 -14.88 -2.08
CA CYS A 139 6.69 -16.10 -2.86
C CYS A 139 6.28 -15.82 -4.32
N GLU A 140 6.58 -16.74 -5.23
CA GLU A 140 6.37 -16.56 -6.68
C GLU A 140 5.08 -17.25 -7.20
N ILE A 141 4.44 -18.11 -6.38
CA ILE A 141 3.27 -18.90 -6.78
C ILE A 141 2.16 -18.69 -5.73
N CYS A 142 1.03 -18.14 -6.19
CA CYS A 142 -0.10 -17.61 -5.41
C CYS A 142 0.21 -16.31 -4.66
N LEU A 143 -0.64 -15.30 -4.87
CA LEU A 143 -0.66 -14.02 -4.15
C LEU A 143 -0.88 -14.22 -2.64
N HIS A 144 0.12 -14.66 -1.89
CA HIS A 144 0.17 -14.55 -0.43
C HIS A 144 1.18 -13.47 -0.05
N PHE A 145 0.67 -12.39 0.53
CA PHE A 145 1.47 -11.27 1.03
C PHE A 145 1.59 -11.33 2.55
N CYS A 146 2.76 -10.98 3.06
CA CYS A 146 2.99 -10.72 4.48
C CYS A 146 3.08 -9.20 4.65
N PHE A 147 2.13 -8.59 5.35
CA PHE A 147 2.17 -7.17 5.69
C PHE A 147 2.77 -6.98 7.07
N HIS A 148 3.74 -6.07 7.18
CA HIS A 148 4.23 -5.60 8.46
C HIS A 148 4.10 -4.07 8.50
N ASN A 149 3.07 -3.58 9.18
CA ASN A 149 2.90 -2.16 9.44
C ASN A 149 3.55 -1.82 10.79
N TYR A 150 4.61 -1.03 10.77
CA TYR A 150 5.09 -0.35 11.97
C TYR A 150 4.37 1.00 12.07
N ALA A 151 3.30 1.06 12.86
CA ALA A 151 2.77 2.31 13.36
C ALA A 151 3.36 2.57 14.74
N TYR A 152 4.14 3.64 14.89
CA TYR A 152 4.52 4.15 16.21
C TYR A 152 3.29 4.85 16.78
N ILE A 153 2.51 4.11 17.59
CA ILE A 153 1.40 4.63 18.41
C ILE A 153 1.98 5.12 19.74
#